data_AF-A0A3R7JUK2-F1
#
_entry.id   AF-A0A3R7JUK2-F1
#
_cell.length_a   1.000
_cell.length_b   1.000
_cell.length_c   1.000
_cell.angle_alpha   90.00
_cell.angle_beta   90.00
_cell.angle_gamma   90.00
#
_symmetry.space_group_name_H-M   'P 1'
#
loop_
_entity.id
_entity.type
_entity.pdbx_description
1 polymer ?
#
loop_
_entity_poly.entity_id
_entity_poly.type
_entity_poly.pdbx_seq_one_letter_code
_entity_poly.pdbx_strand_id
1 'polypeptide(L)'
;MSSGSVPDGTWPTSTGTVTYTEPYTIKAGEVFDGKMQTFDRSDITCSEGEGQKDTAVFLVEAGGTLKNAIIGKNQKEGVHCDDHDCTIENVWWDDVCEDALSIKGGSASSVTTVTNCGARYASDKVVQHNGYGTVKIDGFYAQEFGKLYRSCGTCGDIPRKVFLSNVYAVDPLVSVITVNKNYGDQATLSNIWVKTSDSSNEVAVCQWSEGSKDPKTVGDGPSGMLCQYSESDVHINQDVSQAGGSSPSEDYTETPAASSTGSQTSGGGGGGGGGGGSTTPSISSGSVPDGTWPTSTGTVQYSTAYTVKAGEVFDGKMQTFERSDISCQGQTESGKDTAVFLVEAGGTLKNVIIGANQMEGVHCDQHDCTI
;
A
#
# COMPACT_ATOMS: atom_id res chain seq x y z
N MET A 1 11.21 0.19 -6.19
CA MET A 1 10.18 1.23 -6.35
C MET A 1 10.87 2.55 -6.06
N SER A 2 10.84 3.52 -6.98
CA SER A 2 11.35 4.85 -6.69
C SER A 2 10.47 5.45 -5.60
N SER A 3 11.04 5.87 -4.47
CA SER A 3 10.29 6.65 -3.47
C SER A 3 9.72 7.89 -4.14
N GLY A 4 8.43 8.15 -3.97
CA GLY A 4 7.79 9.37 -4.45
C GLY A 4 8.43 10.60 -3.80
N SER A 5 8.47 11.71 -4.52
CA SER A 5 8.69 13.03 -3.93
C SER A 5 7.34 13.66 -3.62
N VAL A 6 7.30 14.60 -2.67
CA VAL A 6 6.10 15.41 -2.47
C VAL A 6 5.79 16.14 -3.78
N PRO A 7 4.58 16.01 -4.35
CA PRO A 7 4.20 16.72 -5.56
C PRO A 7 4.20 18.23 -5.35
N ASP A 8 4.60 19.00 -6.36
CA ASP A 8 4.64 20.47 -6.31
C ASP A 8 3.28 21.13 -6.64
N GLY A 9 2.26 20.31 -6.93
CA GLY A 9 0.92 20.74 -7.34
C GLY A 9 0.75 20.95 -8.85
N THR A 10 1.77 20.64 -9.66
CA THR A 10 1.65 20.67 -11.12
C THR A 10 0.69 19.59 -11.59
N TRP A 11 -0.38 20.01 -12.25
CA TRP A 11 -1.35 19.09 -12.86
C TRP A 11 -0.86 18.60 -14.22
N PRO A 12 -1.01 17.31 -14.56
CA PRO A 12 -0.60 16.81 -15.86
C PRO A 12 -1.47 17.36 -17.00
N THR A 13 -0.89 17.41 -18.20
CA THR A 13 -1.62 17.75 -19.42
C THR A 13 -2.13 16.48 -20.09
N SER A 14 -3.43 16.46 -20.40
CA SER A 14 -4.04 15.36 -21.15
C SER A 14 -3.49 15.24 -22.56
N THR A 15 -3.22 14.02 -23.02
CA THR A 15 -2.76 13.72 -24.39
C THR A 15 -3.92 13.44 -25.35
N GLY A 16 -5.16 13.39 -24.86
CA GLY A 16 -6.37 13.15 -25.63
C GLY A 16 -7.48 12.57 -24.76
N THR A 17 -8.70 12.46 -25.29
CA THR A 17 -9.85 11.94 -24.54
C THR A 17 -10.30 10.59 -25.08
N VAL A 18 -10.62 9.67 -24.18
CA VAL A 18 -11.27 8.38 -24.42
C VAL A 18 -12.57 8.37 -23.64
N THR A 19 -13.64 7.86 -24.24
CA THR A 19 -14.94 7.80 -23.58
C THR A 19 -15.50 6.39 -23.68
N TYR A 20 -15.91 5.85 -22.55
CA TYR A 20 -16.54 4.54 -22.45
C TYR A 20 -18.06 4.67 -22.24
N THR A 21 -18.78 3.60 -22.53
CA THR A 21 -20.22 3.44 -22.23
C THR A 21 -20.48 2.46 -21.08
N GLU A 22 -19.42 1.87 -20.55
CA GLU A 22 -19.40 0.93 -19.42
C GLU A 22 -18.02 1.01 -18.74
N PRO A 23 -17.84 0.50 -17.50
CA PRO A 23 -16.51 0.51 -16.88
C PRO A 23 -15.51 -0.30 -17.71
N TYR A 24 -14.32 0.25 -17.90
CA TYR A 24 -13.23 -0.52 -18.51
C TYR A 24 -12.58 -1.41 -17.45
N THR A 25 -12.61 -2.73 -17.68
CA THR A 25 -12.02 -3.70 -16.75
C THR A 25 -10.58 -4.01 -17.12
N ILE A 26 -9.66 -3.75 -16.19
CA ILE A 26 -8.26 -4.17 -16.24
C ILE A 26 -8.17 -5.50 -15.52
N LYS A 27 -7.73 -6.54 -16.23
CA LYS A 27 -7.74 -7.90 -15.72
C LYS A 27 -6.68 -8.14 -14.66
N ALA A 28 -6.86 -9.21 -13.89
CA ALA A 28 -5.91 -9.60 -12.86
C ALA A 28 -4.49 -9.73 -13.43
N GLY A 29 -3.53 -9.02 -12.82
CA GLY A 29 -2.14 -8.96 -13.27
C GLY A 29 -1.89 -8.18 -14.58
N GLU A 30 -2.91 -7.60 -15.21
CA GLU A 30 -2.78 -6.78 -16.41
C GLU A 30 -2.28 -5.38 -16.06
N VAL A 31 -1.46 -4.80 -16.95
CA VAL A 31 -1.06 -3.40 -16.88
C VAL A 31 -1.74 -2.61 -17.98
N PHE A 32 -2.58 -1.65 -17.60
CA PHE A 32 -3.14 -0.65 -18.49
C PHE A 32 -2.36 0.67 -18.35
N ASP A 33 -1.74 1.09 -19.44
CA ASP A 33 -1.08 2.40 -19.55
C ASP A 33 -1.96 3.35 -20.36
N GLY A 34 -2.57 4.32 -19.66
CA GLY A 34 -3.47 5.31 -20.23
C GLY A 34 -2.76 6.42 -21.02
N LYS A 35 -1.43 6.46 -21.06
CA LYS A 35 -0.61 7.45 -21.80
C LYS A 35 -0.98 8.91 -21.52
N MET A 36 -1.43 9.19 -20.30
CA MET A 36 -1.98 10.47 -19.84
C MET A 36 -3.18 10.96 -20.66
N GLN A 37 -3.98 10.05 -21.21
CA GLN A 37 -5.29 10.40 -21.77
C GLN A 37 -6.31 10.63 -20.65
N THR A 38 -7.32 11.44 -20.94
CA THR A 38 -8.50 11.63 -20.08
C THR A 38 -9.55 10.58 -20.42
N PHE A 39 -10.05 9.86 -19.41
CA PHE A 39 -11.05 8.82 -19.52
C PHE A 39 -12.35 9.26 -18.84
N ASP A 40 -13.46 9.19 -19.58
CA ASP A 40 -14.79 9.59 -19.14
C ASP A 40 -15.82 8.48 -19.43
N ARG A 41 -16.98 8.55 -18.77
CA ARG A 41 -18.17 7.75 -19.07
C ARG A 41 -19.21 8.60 -19.79
N SER A 42 -19.56 8.23 -21.02
CA SER A 42 -20.59 8.95 -21.82
C SER A 42 -22.01 8.75 -21.31
N ASP A 43 -22.24 7.67 -20.57
CA ASP A 43 -23.52 7.27 -20.02
C ASP A 43 -23.74 7.80 -18.59
N ILE A 44 -22.76 8.51 -18.03
CA ILE A 44 -22.79 9.03 -16.66
C ILE A 44 -22.67 10.54 -16.66
N THR A 45 -23.42 11.16 -15.76
CA THR A 45 -23.20 12.53 -15.30
C THR A 45 -23.15 12.49 -13.79
N CYS A 46 -22.18 13.19 -13.18
CA CYS A 46 -22.06 13.25 -11.74
C CYS A 46 -23.37 13.73 -11.10
N SER A 47 -23.82 13.03 -10.07
CA SER A 47 -25.04 13.32 -9.33
C SER A 47 -24.94 12.78 -7.91
N GLU A 48 -25.63 13.42 -6.98
CA GLU A 48 -25.75 13.00 -5.57
C GLU A 48 -26.17 11.53 -5.40
N GLY A 49 -25.70 10.92 -4.31
CA GLY A 49 -26.05 9.57 -3.85
C GLY A 49 -25.10 8.48 -4.31
N GLU A 50 -25.20 7.31 -3.66
CA GLU A 50 -24.16 6.27 -3.77
C GLU A 50 -24.08 5.61 -5.15
N GLY A 51 -22.85 5.45 -5.63
CA GLY A 51 -22.46 4.73 -6.83
C GLY A 51 -22.24 3.25 -6.56
N GLN A 52 -22.06 2.51 -7.64
CA GLN A 52 -21.70 1.10 -7.61
C GLN A 52 -20.63 0.84 -8.70
N LYS A 53 -20.08 -0.37 -8.74
CA LYS A 53 -18.98 -0.71 -9.66
C LYS A 53 -19.32 -0.50 -11.15
N ASP A 54 -20.59 -0.64 -11.54
CA ASP A 54 -21.06 -0.37 -12.90
C ASP A 54 -21.01 1.12 -13.27
N THR A 55 -20.88 1.99 -12.28
CA THR A 55 -20.73 3.45 -12.43
C THR A 55 -19.27 3.93 -12.37
N ALA A 56 -18.30 3.01 -12.24
CA ALA A 56 -16.87 3.32 -12.24
C ALA A 56 -16.33 3.62 -13.64
N VAL A 57 -15.28 4.43 -13.78
CA VAL A 57 -14.56 4.55 -15.06
C VAL A 57 -13.71 3.31 -15.32
N PHE A 58 -12.96 2.87 -14.31
CA PHE A 58 -12.15 1.66 -14.35
C PHE A 58 -12.51 0.69 -13.22
N LEU A 59 -12.51 -0.60 -13.56
CA LEU A 59 -12.47 -1.71 -12.61
C LEU A 59 -11.10 -2.36 -12.73
N VAL A 60 -10.33 -2.35 -11.65
CA VAL A 60 -9.02 -2.99 -11.58
C VAL A 60 -9.19 -4.26 -10.75
N GLU A 61 -9.08 -5.41 -11.39
CA GLU A 61 -9.10 -6.71 -10.70
C GLU A 61 -7.79 -6.95 -9.94
N ALA A 62 -7.79 -7.96 -9.07
CA ALA A 62 -6.66 -8.32 -8.20
C ALA A 62 -5.29 -8.31 -8.90
N GLY A 63 -4.34 -7.53 -8.37
CA GLY A 63 -2.99 -7.42 -8.93
C GLY A 63 -2.89 -6.64 -10.25
N GLY A 64 -4.01 -6.12 -10.77
CA GLY A 64 -4.03 -5.26 -11.94
C GLY A 64 -3.38 -3.90 -11.68
N THR A 65 -2.89 -3.27 -12.75
CA THR A 65 -2.24 -1.96 -12.70
C THR A 65 -2.94 -0.98 -13.64
N LEU A 66 -3.38 0.15 -13.10
CA LEU A 66 -3.77 1.33 -13.87
C LEU A 66 -2.69 2.38 -13.74
N LYS A 67 -2.10 2.82 -14.86
CA LYS A 67 -1.11 3.88 -14.83
C LYS A 67 -1.24 4.93 -15.91
N ASN A 68 -0.69 6.12 -15.63
CA ASN A 68 -0.65 7.25 -16.54
C ASN A 68 -2.04 7.57 -17.11
N ALA A 69 -3.01 7.86 -16.25
CA ALA A 69 -4.38 8.11 -16.67
C ALA A 69 -4.95 9.35 -15.99
N ILE A 70 -5.77 10.11 -16.71
CA ILE A 70 -6.57 11.19 -16.13
C ILE A 70 -8.02 10.71 -16.12
N ILE A 71 -8.68 10.75 -14.98
CA ILE A 71 -10.10 10.46 -14.83
C ILE A 71 -10.85 11.79 -14.94
N GLY A 72 -11.69 11.90 -15.97
CA GLY A 72 -12.48 13.08 -16.23
C GLY A 72 -13.68 13.20 -15.29
N LYS A 73 -14.41 14.31 -15.40
CA LYS A 73 -15.54 14.66 -14.53
C LYS A 73 -16.82 13.85 -14.81
N ASN A 74 -16.94 13.22 -15.98
CA ASN A 74 -18.13 12.44 -16.32
C ASN A 74 -17.94 11.04 -15.74
N GLN A 75 -18.02 10.98 -14.43
CA GLN A 75 -17.86 9.79 -13.61
C GLN A 75 -18.76 9.94 -12.38
N LYS A 76 -19.13 8.81 -11.79
CA LYS A 76 -19.80 8.79 -10.49
C LYS A 76 -18.85 8.17 -9.47
N GLU A 77 -18.34 7.01 -9.83
CA GLU A 77 -17.23 6.35 -9.18
C GLU A 77 -16.00 6.49 -10.08
N GLY A 78 -14.84 6.84 -9.53
CA GLY A 78 -13.62 6.99 -10.33
C GLY A 78 -13.05 5.64 -10.75
N VAL A 79 -12.30 5.02 -9.84
CA VAL A 79 -11.65 3.72 -10.04
C VAL A 79 -12.02 2.79 -8.90
N HIS A 80 -12.42 1.56 -9.21
CA HIS A 80 -12.54 0.50 -8.19
C HIS A 80 -11.35 -0.43 -8.29
N CYS A 81 -10.66 -0.63 -7.17
CA CYS A 81 -9.79 -1.78 -6.97
C CYS A 81 -10.64 -2.90 -6.36
N ASP A 82 -11.14 -3.78 -7.22
CA ASP A 82 -11.96 -4.91 -6.85
C ASP A 82 -11.05 -6.11 -6.54
N ASP A 83 -11.30 -6.75 -5.40
CA ASP A 83 -10.52 -7.90 -4.93
C ASP A 83 -9.03 -7.60 -4.71
N HIS A 84 -8.71 -6.40 -4.21
CA HIS A 84 -7.41 -6.02 -3.60
C HIS A 84 -6.14 -6.04 -4.49
N ASP A 85 -4.96 -5.76 -3.91
CA ASP A 85 -3.63 -5.81 -4.56
C ASP A 85 -3.42 -4.97 -5.83
N CYS A 86 -4.30 -4.02 -6.15
CA CYS A 86 -4.12 -3.17 -7.32
C CYS A 86 -2.93 -2.22 -7.17
N THR A 87 -2.34 -1.85 -8.31
CA THR A 87 -1.37 -0.76 -8.41
C THR A 87 -1.98 0.39 -9.19
N ILE A 88 -2.06 1.55 -8.54
CA ILE A 88 -2.58 2.79 -9.12
C ILE A 88 -1.42 3.78 -9.18
N GLU A 89 -0.90 4.04 -10.37
CA GLU A 89 0.36 4.78 -10.54
C GLU A 89 0.18 5.97 -11.49
N ASN A 90 0.48 7.18 -11.04
CA ASN A 90 0.36 8.37 -11.88
C ASN A 90 -1.05 8.53 -12.48
N VAL A 91 -2.06 8.40 -11.61
CA VAL A 91 -3.48 8.55 -11.95
C VAL A 91 -4.04 9.82 -11.33
N TRP A 92 -4.78 10.60 -12.12
CA TRP A 92 -5.19 11.94 -11.76
C TRP A 92 -6.69 12.16 -11.95
N TRP A 93 -7.41 12.59 -10.93
CA TRP A 93 -8.86 12.84 -11.00
C TRP A 93 -9.17 14.32 -11.12
N ASP A 94 -9.69 14.74 -12.27
CA ASP A 94 -9.98 16.15 -12.57
C ASP A 94 -11.13 16.73 -11.74
N ASP A 95 -12.09 15.92 -11.32
CA ASP A 95 -13.23 16.31 -10.50
C ASP A 95 -13.84 15.05 -9.89
N VAL A 96 -13.77 14.93 -8.56
CA VAL A 96 -14.25 13.74 -7.85
C VAL A 96 -15.71 13.91 -7.47
N CYS A 97 -16.58 13.12 -8.10
CA CYS A 97 -18.01 13.09 -7.84
C CYS A 97 -18.33 12.52 -6.44
N GLU A 98 -18.09 11.21 -6.23
CA GLU A 98 -18.33 10.55 -4.95
C GLU A 98 -16.99 10.17 -4.29
N ASP A 99 -16.34 9.12 -4.82
CA ASP A 99 -15.01 8.66 -4.42
C ASP A 99 -14.09 8.59 -5.65
N ALA A 100 -12.82 8.96 -5.49
CA ALA A 100 -11.83 8.84 -6.57
C ALA A 100 -11.38 7.39 -6.75
N LEU A 101 -11.05 6.72 -5.63
CA LEU A 101 -10.58 5.34 -5.59
C LEU A 101 -11.30 4.59 -4.47
N SER A 102 -11.98 3.51 -4.84
CA SER A 102 -12.67 2.60 -3.93
C SER A 102 -11.91 1.27 -3.86
N ILE A 103 -11.48 0.84 -2.67
CA ILE A 103 -10.69 -0.39 -2.47
C ILE A 103 -11.55 -1.42 -1.73
N LYS A 104 -11.79 -2.57 -2.35
CA LYS A 104 -12.77 -3.58 -1.91
C LYS A 104 -12.16 -4.98 -1.87
N GLY A 105 -12.86 -5.90 -1.20
CA GLY A 105 -12.40 -7.28 -1.03
C GLY A 105 -11.24 -7.38 -0.04
N GLY A 106 -10.32 -8.30 -0.24
CA GLY A 106 -9.08 -8.35 0.54
C GLY A 106 -8.97 -9.51 1.50
N SER A 107 -7.73 -9.76 1.90
CA SER A 107 -7.35 -10.41 3.14
C SER A 107 -6.48 -9.45 3.97
N ALA A 108 -6.17 -9.82 5.21
CA ALA A 108 -5.30 -8.99 6.06
C ALA A 108 -3.89 -8.77 5.46
N SER A 109 -3.43 -9.65 4.58
CA SER A 109 -2.13 -9.55 3.90
C SER A 109 -2.18 -8.79 2.57
N SER A 110 -3.36 -8.43 2.08
CA SER A 110 -3.48 -7.70 0.81
C SER A 110 -2.87 -6.29 0.91
N VAL A 111 -2.27 -5.81 -0.19
CA VAL A 111 -1.59 -4.53 -0.28
C VAL A 111 -1.94 -3.81 -1.58
N THR A 112 -2.76 -2.77 -1.51
CA THR A 112 -2.97 -1.84 -2.63
C THR A 112 -1.94 -0.71 -2.58
N THR A 113 -1.36 -0.37 -3.73
CA THR A 113 -0.40 0.72 -3.86
C THR A 113 -0.96 1.87 -4.69
N VAL A 114 -0.76 3.10 -4.23
CA VAL A 114 -1.21 4.34 -4.88
C VAL A 114 -0.03 5.29 -4.91
N THR A 115 0.55 5.51 -6.09
CA THR A 115 1.84 6.19 -6.20
C THR A 115 1.80 7.33 -7.23
N ASN A 116 2.32 8.51 -6.88
CA ASN A 116 2.42 9.67 -7.78
C ASN A 116 1.05 10.14 -8.34
N CYS A 117 -0.02 9.98 -7.56
CA CYS A 117 -1.39 10.27 -7.98
C CYS A 117 -1.83 11.67 -7.56
N GLY A 118 -2.95 12.15 -8.11
CA GLY A 118 -3.55 13.37 -7.61
C GLY A 118 -5.05 13.48 -7.83
N ALA A 119 -5.75 14.22 -6.98
CA ALA A 119 -7.19 14.39 -7.07
C ALA A 119 -7.59 15.80 -6.64
N ARG A 120 -8.68 16.31 -7.20
CA ARG A 120 -9.26 17.58 -6.76
C ARG A 120 -10.77 17.54 -6.68
N TYR A 121 -11.33 18.44 -5.87
CA TYR A 121 -12.76 18.68 -5.74
C TYR A 121 -13.56 17.49 -5.19
N ALA A 122 -12.96 16.71 -4.29
CA ALA A 122 -13.62 15.57 -3.67
C ALA A 122 -14.42 15.99 -2.43
N SER A 123 -15.72 16.27 -2.58
CA SER A 123 -16.55 16.83 -1.51
C SER A 123 -16.52 16.03 -0.19
N ASP A 124 -16.40 14.69 -0.27
CA ASP A 124 -16.27 13.82 0.91
C ASP A 124 -14.94 13.06 0.98
N LYS A 125 -14.64 12.17 0.02
CA LYS A 125 -13.50 11.23 0.15
C LYS A 125 -12.78 11.06 -1.19
N VAL A 126 -11.45 10.98 -1.16
CA VAL A 126 -10.63 10.65 -2.33
C VAL A 126 -10.44 9.13 -2.38
N VAL A 127 -9.78 8.55 -1.36
CA VAL A 127 -9.55 7.11 -1.24
C VAL A 127 -10.45 6.52 -0.17
N GLN A 128 -11.36 5.66 -0.58
CA GLN A 128 -12.26 4.92 0.29
C GLN A 128 -11.77 3.47 0.44
N HIS A 129 -11.30 3.11 1.63
CA HIS A 129 -10.82 1.76 1.95
C HIS A 129 -11.93 0.95 2.63
N ASN A 130 -12.64 0.14 1.84
CA ASN A 130 -13.76 -0.69 2.30
C ASN A 130 -13.31 -2.10 2.71
N GLY A 131 -12.31 -2.64 2.01
CA GLY A 131 -11.82 -4.01 2.16
C GLY A 131 -10.90 -4.28 3.36
N TYR A 132 -10.29 -5.45 3.37
CA TYR A 132 -9.18 -5.80 4.26
C TYR A 132 -7.84 -5.32 3.68
N GLY A 133 -6.83 -5.26 4.55
CA GLY A 133 -5.44 -5.18 4.14
C GLY A 133 -4.81 -3.81 4.38
N THR A 134 -3.81 -3.52 3.56
CA THR A 134 -2.97 -2.33 3.64
C THR A 134 -3.11 -1.48 2.39
N VAL A 135 -3.23 -0.16 2.56
CA VAL A 135 -3.11 0.81 1.47
C VAL A 135 -1.84 1.60 1.67
N LYS A 136 -0.98 1.64 0.65
CA LYS A 136 0.25 2.44 0.64
C LYS A 136 0.07 3.59 -0.34
N ILE A 137 0.02 4.80 0.16
CA ILE A 137 -0.10 6.03 -0.63
C ILE A 137 1.21 6.78 -0.52
N ASP A 138 1.87 7.00 -1.67
CA ASP A 138 3.16 7.69 -1.73
C ASP A 138 3.20 8.70 -2.88
N GLY A 139 3.49 9.97 -2.60
CA GLY A 139 3.51 11.01 -3.64
C GLY A 139 2.10 11.37 -4.10
N PHE A 140 1.25 11.92 -3.22
CA PHE A 140 -0.13 12.25 -3.57
C PHE A 140 -0.40 13.75 -3.50
N TYR A 141 -0.97 14.33 -4.56
CA TYR A 141 -1.47 15.71 -4.56
C TYR A 141 -2.99 15.74 -4.42
N ALA A 142 -3.51 16.35 -3.37
CA ALA A 142 -4.95 16.48 -3.18
C ALA A 142 -5.34 17.94 -2.99
N GLN A 143 -6.35 18.43 -3.70
CA GLN A 143 -6.84 19.81 -3.60
C GLN A 143 -8.34 19.86 -3.33
N GLU A 144 -8.78 20.68 -2.38
CA GLU A 144 -10.19 20.94 -2.05
C GLU A 144 -10.98 19.64 -1.87
N PHE A 145 -10.72 18.95 -0.77
CA PHE A 145 -11.23 17.60 -0.54
C PHE A 145 -11.69 17.40 0.91
N GLY A 146 -12.70 16.57 1.15
CA GLY A 146 -13.09 16.20 2.51
C GLY A 146 -12.00 15.42 3.23
N LYS A 147 -11.66 14.23 2.73
CA LYS A 147 -10.68 13.30 3.30
C LYS A 147 -9.86 12.65 2.18
N LEU A 148 -8.53 12.68 2.27
CA LEU A 148 -7.68 12.01 1.29
C LEU A 148 -7.81 10.48 1.43
N TYR A 149 -7.80 9.99 2.67
CA TYR A 149 -8.05 8.57 2.94
C TYR A 149 -9.09 8.39 4.04
N ARG A 150 -10.04 7.47 3.82
CA ARG A 150 -11.02 7.05 4.81
C ARG A 150 -11.05 5.53 4.92
N SER A 151 -10.78 5.01 6.12
CA SER A 151 -11.16 3.65 6.47
C SER A 151 -12.68 3.56 6.61
N CYS A 152 -13.35 2.62 5.94
CA CYS A 152 -14.81 2.58 5.96
C CYS A 152 -15.36 2.34 7.38
N GLY A 153 -16.11 3.31 7.91
CA GLY A 153 -16.69 3.22 9.26
C GLY A 153 -17.91 2.31 9.36
N THR A 154 -18.60 2.06 8.24
CA THR A 154 -19.86 1.30 8.17
C THR A 154 -19.69 -0.11 7.60
N CYS A 155 -18.51 -0.46 7.06
CA CYS A 155 -18.25 -1.74 6.38
C CYS A 155 -17.94 -2.90 7.34
N GLY A 156 -18.27 -2.75 8.62
CA GLY A 156 -18.00 -3.74 9.67
C GLY A 156 -16.66 -3.55 10.36
N ASP A 157 -16.46 -4.36 11.40
CA ASP A 157 -15.29 -4.39 12.28
C ASP A 157 -14.11 -5.08 11.57
N ILE A 158 -13.49 -4.34 10.66
CA ILE A 158 -12.36 -4.79 9.84
C ILE A 158 -11.17 -3.87 10.15
N PRO A 159 -10.08 -4.39 10.73
CA PRO A 159 -8.87 -3.60 10.93
C PRO A 159 -8.22 -3.28 9.58
N ARG A 160 -7.95 -2.00 9.34
CA ARG A 160 -7.30 -1.53 8.11
C ARG A 160 -6.00 -0.82 8.41
N LYS A 161 -5.01 -1.01 7.54
CA LYS A 161 -3.72 -0.33 7.64
C LYS A 161 -3.53 0.66 6.50
N VAL A 162 -2.99 1.83 6.82
CA VAL A 162 -2.57 2.82 5.82
C VAL A 162 -1.17 3.33 6.09
N PHE A 163 -0.37 3.40 5.04
CA PHE A 163 0.88 4.14 5.01
C PHE A 163 0.69 5.33 4.08
N LEU A 164 1.00 6.52 4.58
CA LEU A 164 0.86 7.76 3.83
C LEU A 164 2.19 8.51 3.85
N SER A 165 2.83 8.66 2.71
CA SER A 165 4.09 9.39 2.58
C SER A 165 4.06 10.39 1.43
N ASN A 166 4.85 11.45 1.57
CA ASN A 166 5.09 12.41 0.51
C ASN A 166 3.78 13.01 -0.05
N VAL A 167 2.94 13.55 0.82
CA VAL A 167 1.64 14.11 0.44
C VAL A 167 1.70 15.62 0.40
N TYR A 168 1.07 16.21 -0.61
CA TYR A 168 0.72 17.62 -0.61
C TYR A 168 -0.81 17.79 -0.65
N ALA A 169 -1.37 18.18 0.49
CA ALA A 169 -2.79 18.40 0.71
C ALA A 169 -3.11 19.89 0.73
N VAL A 170 -3.92 20.36 -0.20
CA VAL A 170 -4.35 21.76 -0.31
C VAL A 170 -5.84 21.84 0.03
N ASP A 171 -6.17 22.65 1.04
CA ASP A 171 -7.53 22.94 1.50
C ASP A 171 -8.36 21.67 1.82
N PRO A 172 -7.91 20.81 2.76
CA PRO A 172 -8.77 19.75 3.29
C PRO A 172 -9.96 20.35 4.05
N LEU A 173 -11.17 19.87 3.76
CA LEU A 173 -12.42 20.32 4.37
C LEU A 173 -12.73 19.61 5.70
N VAL A 174 -12.16 18.42 5.92
CA VAL A 174 -12.35 17.65 7.16
C VAL A 174 -11.02 17.19 7.75
N SER A 175 -10.24 16.40 7.02
CA SER A 175 -8.97 15.85 7.51
C SER A 175 -8.09 15.37 6.37
N VAL A 176 -6.79 15.19 6.59
CA VAL A 176 -5.97 14.45 5.60
C VAL A 176 -6.42 12.98 5.59
N ILE A 177 -6.39 12.28 6.73
CA ILE A 177 -6.95 10.93 6.84
C ILE A 177 -7.92 10.76 7.99
N THR A 178 -8.85 9.81 7.88
CA THR A 178 -9.70 9.36 8.99
C THR A 178 -9.69 7.84 9.16
N VAL A 179 -9.31 7.37 10.36
CA VAL A 179 -9.24 5.95 10.75
C VAL A 179 -10.25 5.58 11.86
N ASN A 180 -10.55 4.30 12.03
CA ASN A 180 -11.48 3.79 13.05
C ASN A 180 -10.74 3.22 14.26
N LYS A 181 -10.94 3.83 15.43
CA LYS A 181 -10.29 3.46 16.69
C LYS A 181 -10.75 2.10 17.21
N ASN A 182 -12.05 1.86 17.32
CA ASN A 182 -12.60 0.58 17.79
C ASN A 182 -12.28 -0.61 16.89
N TYR A 183 -12.06 -0.40 15.59
CA TYR A 183 -11.73 -1.49 14.67
C TYR A 183 -10.24 -1.84 14.65
N GLY A 184 -9.41 -1.14 15.43
CA GLY A 184 -7.98 -1.41 15.50
C GLY A 184 -7.21 -0.98 14.25
N ASP A 185 -7.70 0.05 13.56
CA ASP A 185 -6.99 0.61 12.40
C ASP A 185 -5.60 1.12 12.79
N GLN A 186 -4.70 1.11 11.81
CA GLN A 186 -3.34 1.60 11.98
C GLN A 186 -2.97 2.54 10.84
N ALA A 187 -2.43 3.70 11.18
CA ALA A 187 -1.89 4.64 10.21
C ALA A 187 -0.46 5.01 10.55
N THR A 188 0.38 5.10 9.51
CA THR A 188 1.73 5.67 9.60
C THR A 188 1.85 6.77 8.56
N LEU A 189 2.22 7.98 9.01
CA LEU A 189 2.32 9.16 8.16
C LEU A 189 3.75 9.70 8.22
N SER A 190 4.26 10.17 7.07
CA SER A 190 5.56 10.82 6.98
C SER A 190 5.55 11.87 5.87
N ASN A 191 6.25 12.99 6.08
CA ASN A 191 6.42 14.05 5.07
C ASN A 191 5.10 14.53 4.44
N ILE A 192 4.18 14.98 5.31
CA ILE A 192 2.85 15.46 4.98
C ILE A 192 2.88 17.00 4.94
N TRP A 193 2.67 17.55 3.76
CA TRP A 193 2.60 18.98 3.53
C TRP A 193 1.14 19.38 3.38
N VAL A 194 0.72 20.35 4.18
CA VAL A 194 -0.66 20.84 4.16
C VAL A 194 -0.63 22.33 3.89
N LYS A 195 -1.37 22.77 2.87
CA LYS A 195 -1.71 24.17 2.68
C LYS A 195 -3.18 24.36 3.01
N THR A 196 -3.51 25.28 3.90
CA THR A 196 -4.89 25.61 4.25
C THR A 196 -5.12 27.10 4.19
N SER A 197 -6.25 27.48 3.61
CA SER A 197 -6.78 28.84 3.60
C SER A 197 -7.60 29.16 4.86
N ASP A 198 -7.83 28.18 5.75
CA ASP A 198 -8.45 28.41 7.05
C ASP A 198 -7.55 29.31 7.91
N SER A 199 -8.12 30.42 8.38
CA SER A 199 -7.43 31.42 9.22
C SER A 199 -6.89 30.87 10.55
N SER A 200 -7.44 29.76 11.06
CA SER A 200 -6.95 29.08 12.26
C SER A 200 -5.64 28.33 12.02
N ASN A 201 -5.35 27.95 10.76
CA ASN A 201 -4.31 26.98 10.39
C ASN A 201 -4.46 25.61 11.09
N GLU A 202 -5.63 25.30 11.64
CA GLU A 202 -5.89 24.02 12.28
C GLU A 202 -6.40 23.03 11.23
N VAL A 203 -5.70 21.90 11.08
CA VAL A 203 -6.10 20.81 10.19
C VAL A 203 -5.91 19.50 10.92
N ALA A 204 -6.96 18.68 10.97
CA ALA A 204 -6.86 17.31 11.45
C ALA A 204 -6.06 16.46 10.44
N VAL A 205 -4.78 16.23 10.70
CA VAL A 205 -3.93 15.41 9.81
C VAL A 205 -4.35 13.94 9.88
N CYS A 206 -4.48 13.40 11.09
CA CYS A 206 -5.02 12.07 11.32
C CYS A 206 -6.19 12.18 12.30
N GLN A 207 -7.41 12.07 11.78
CA GLN A 207 -8.63 12.03 12.58
C GLN A 207 -8.96 10.59 12.93
N TRP A 208 -9.48 10.34 14.14
CA TRP A 208 -10.02 9.04 14.52
C TRP A 208 -11.52 9.09 14.81
N SER A 209 -12.20 8.03 14.39
CA SER A 209 -13.63 7.82 14.61
C SER A 209 -13.92 6.49 15.28
N GLU A 210 -15.11 6.33 15.83
CA GLU A 210 -15.69 5.03 16.17
C GLU A 210 -16.52 4.56 14.98
N GLY A 211 -16.11 3.45 14.35
CA GLY A 211 -16.88 2.80 13.29
C GLY A 211 -18.17 2.21 13.84
N SER A 212 -19.27 2.39 13.12
CA SER A 212 -20.58 1.84 13.46
C SER A 212 -21.54 2.03 12.28
N LYS A 213 -22.85 1.84 12.48
CA LYS A 213 -23.87 2.24 11.49
C LYS A 213 -23.94 3.76 11.30
N ASP A 214 -23.49 4.53 12.28
CA ASP A 214 -23.42 6.00 12.25
C ASP A 214 -22.07 6.44 12.85
N PRO A 215 -20.95 6.35 12.09
CA PRO A 215 -19.62 6.60 12.62
C PRO A 215 -19.47 8.00 13.20
N LYS A 216 -18.75 8.12 14.33
CA LYS A 216 -18.55 9.40 15.02
C LYS A 216 -17.07 9.69 15.21
N THR A 217 -16.64 10.91 14.89
CA THR A 217 -15.31 11.41 15.25
C THR A 217 -15.16 11.45 16.77
N VAL A 218 -14.04 10.97 17.28
CA VAL A 218 -13.70 10.97 18.71
C VAL A 218 -12.36 11.67 19.01
N GLY A 219 -11.81 12.35 18.01
CA GLY A 219 -10.64 13.24 18.11
C GLY A 219 -9.69 13.10 16.92
N ASP A 220 -8.49 13.66 17.06
CA ASP A 220 -7.47 13.72 16.03
C ASP A 220 -6.08 13.93 16.66
N GLY A 221 -5.03 13.80 15.84
CA GLY A 221 -3.64 13.99 16.23
C GLY A 221 -2.82 12.70 16.17
N PRO A 222 -1.59 12.68 16.71
CA PRO A 222 -0.83 11.45 16.93
C PRO A 222 -1.45 10.60 18.04
N SER A 223 -1.50 9.27 17.86
CA SER A 223 -1.98 8.33 18.88
C SER A 223 -1.51 6.90 18.62
N GLY A 224 -0.44 6.49 19.31
CA GLY A 224 0.09 5.13 19.29
C GLY A 224 0.08 4.54 17.88
N MET A 225 -0.38 3.30 17.73
CA MET A 225 -0.47 2.64 16.42
C MET A 225 -1.57 3.20 15.49
N LEU A 226 -2.59 3.84 16.06
CA LEU A 226 -3.76 4.35 15.33
C LEU A 226 -3.38 5.49 14.38
N CYS A 227 -2.50 6.38 14.83
CA CYS A 227 -1.98 7.51 14.07
C CYS A 227 -0.51 7.75 14.45
N GLN A 228 0.41 7.13 13.72
CA GLN A 228 1.86 7.19 13.96
C GLN A 228 2.50 8.27 13.09
N TYR A 229 2.88 9.38 13.71
CA TYR A 229 3.72 10.43 13.13
C TYR A 229 4.21 11.38 14.23
N SER A 230 5.20 12.19 13.91
CA SER A 230 5.77 13.24 14.76
C SER A 230 5.44 14.63 14.21
N GLU A 231 5.70 15.68 14.99
CA GLU A 231 5.57 17.06 14.50
C GLU A 231 6.47 17.34 13.28
N SER A 232 7.64 16.70 13.18
CA SER A 232 8.53 16.85 12.03
C SER A 232 8.02 16.20 10.74
N ASP A 233 7.01 15.33 10.83
CA ASP A 233 6.38 14.72 9.65
C ASP A 233 5.31 15.62 9.03
N VAL A 234 4.93 16.73 9.67
CA VAL A 234 3.79 17.56 9.28
C VAL A 234 4.21 19.02 9.09
N HIS A 235 3.94 19.55 7.90
CA HIS A 235 4.30 20.90 7.49
C HIS A 235 3.05 21.68 7.07
N ILE A 236 2.44 22.41 8.00
CA ILE A 236 1.24 23.23 7.72
C ILE A 236 1.66 24.64 7.29
N ASN A 237 1.20 25.07 6.11
CA ASN A 237 1.44 26.38 5.50
C ASN A 237 2.92 26.78 5.36
N GLN A 238 3.81 25.78 5.38
CA GLN A 238 5.22 25.94 5.02
C GLN A 238 5.39 25.88 3.50
N ASP A 239 6.54 26.34 3.00
CA ASP A 239 6.84 26.35 1.58
C ASP A 239 7.14 24.94 1.06
N VAL A 240 6.22 24.37 0.29
CA VAL A 240 6.32 23.00 -0.26
C VAL A 240 7.56 22.79 -1.14
N SER A 241 8.18 23.85 -1.67
CA SER A 241 9.45 23.71 -2.40
C SER A 241 10.61 23.23 -1.53
N GLN A 242 10.44 23.25 -0.20
CA GLN A 242 11.40 22.71 0.77
C GLN A 242 11.18 21.22 1.06
N ALA A 243 10.16 20.59 0.49
CA ALA A 243 9.89 19.18 0.67
C ALA A 243 11.03 18.32 0.07
N GLY A 244 11.93 17.86 0.93
CA GLY A 244 12.89 16.82 0.59
C GLY A 244 12.20 15.45 0.50
N GLY A 245 12.69 14.56 -0.36
CA GLY A 245 12.21 13.18 -0.41
C GLY A 245 12.55 12.47 0.90
N SER A 246 11.55 12.19 1.72
CA SER A 246 11.71 11.47 2.99
C SER A 246 11.12 10.07 2.81
N SER A 247 11.92 9.04 3.03
CA SER A 247 11.38 7.69 3.27
C SER A 247 10.79 7.65 4.68
N PRO A 248 9.68 6.91 4.91
CA PRO A 248 9.26 6.61 6.27
C PRO A 248 10.39 5.86 6.98
N SER A 249 10.80 6.36 8.15
CA SER A 249 11.78 5.67 8.99
C SER A 249 11.13 4.44 9.61
N GLU A 250 11.53 3.25 9.17
CA GLU A 250 11.33 2.01 9.93
C GLU A 250 12.28 1.99 11.13
N ASP A 251 12.11 2.90 12.09
CA ASP A 251 12.70 2.74 13.42
C ASP A 251 11.97 3.60 14.45
N TYR A 252 10.99 3.00 15.13
CA TYR A 252 10.58 3.45 16.46
C TYR A 252 10.28 2.23 17.31
N THR A 253 11.31 1.77 18.03
CA THR A 253 11.17 0.83 19.13
C THR A 253 10.39 1.47 20.28
N GLU A 254 9.35 0.76 20.68
CA GLU A 254 8.52 0.91 21.87
C GLU A 254 9.32 1.27 23.14
N THR A 255 8.95 2.34 23.83
CA THR A 255 9.29 2.54 25.25
C THR A 255 7.99 2.44 26.06
N PRO A 256 7.84 1.46 26.97
CA PRO A 256 6.64 1.39 27.79
C PRO A 256 6.70 2.40 28.93
N ALA A 257 5.59 3.12 29.11
CA ALA A 257 5.34 3.98 30.24
C ALA A 257 5.31 3.17 31.55
N ALA A 258 6.02 3.63 32.58
CA ALA A 258 5.85 3.16 33.95
C ALA A 258 5.64 4.32 34.92
N SER A 259 4.57 4.15 35.69
CA SER A 259 4.06 4.97 36.79
C SER A 259 5.06 5.16 37.93
N SER A 260 4.86 6.27 38.66
CA SER A 260 5.52 6.73 39.87
C SER A 260 5.59 5.70 41.02
N THR A 261 6.76 5.53 41.65
CA THR A 261 7.01 5.75 43.11
C THR A 261 8.46 5.44 43.52
N GLY A 262 9.03 6.25 44.42
CA GLY A 262 9.87 5.76 45.53
C GLY A 262 11.39 5.67 45.34
N SER A 263 12.10 6.58 46.01
CA SER A 263 13.56 6.64 46.25
C SER A 263 14.15 5.44 47.00
N GLN A 264 15.35 4.97 46.64
CA GLN A 264 16.56 4.95 47.51
C GLN A 264 17.82 4.38 46.83
N THR A 265 18.97 4.85 47.31
CA THR A 265 20.37 4.74 46.88
C THR A 265 21.09 3.42 47.19
N SER A 266 22.07 3.02 46.35
CA SER A 266 23.53 2.86 46.65
C SER A 266 24.25 1.65 46.01
N GLY A 267 25.49 1.90 45.54
CA GLY A 267 26.57 0.93 45.21
C GLY A 267 26.41 0.19 43.87
N GLY A 268 27.37 0.08 42.94
CA GLY A 268 28.83 0.23 42.95
C GLY A 268 29.42 -0.97 42.18
N GLY A 269 30.25 -0.74 41.14
CA GLY A 269 31.03 -1.80 40.49
C GLY A 269 31.13 -1.68 38.97
N GLY A 270 32.35 -1.47 38.46
CA GLY A 270 32.65 -1.38 37.03
C GLY A 270 33.21 -2.66 36.40
N GLY A 271 33.50 -2.57 35.09
CA GLY A 271 34.08 -3.60 34.21
C GLY A 271 32.99 -4.27 33.35
N GLY A 272 33.02 -4.31 32.03
CA GLY A 272 34.10 -4.15 31.05
C GLY A 272 34.13 -5.39 30.15
N GLY A 273 33.67 -5.26 28.90
CA GLY A 273 34.08 -6.10 27.77
C GLY A 273 33.07 -7.11 27.19
N GLY A 274 32.72 -6.88 25.92
CA GLY A 274 32.76 -7.92 24.88
C GLY A 274 31.46 -8.67 24.54
N GLY A 275 30.79 -8.24 23.48
CA GLY A 275 29.82 -9.03 22.71
C GLY A 275 29.57 -8.29 21.40
N GLY A 276 30.11 -8.74 20.27
CA GLY A 276 29.59 -9.89 19.54
C GLY A 276 28.81 -9.32 18.37
N GLY A 277 29.52 -8.94 17.30
CA GLY A 277 28.95 -8.26 16.14
C GLY A 277 27.83 -9.08 15.50
N SER A 278 26.61 -8.56 15.59
CA SER A 278 25.49 -8.98 14.77
C SER A 278 25.65 -8.30 13.42
N THR A 279 26.07 -9.08 12.42
CA THR A 279 26.07 -8.63 11.03
C THR A 279 24.63 -8.62 10.53
N THR A 280 24.03 -7.45 10.49
CA THR A 280 22.78 -7.21 9.74
C THR A 280 23.04 -7.60 8.27
N PRO A 281 22.26 -8.53 7.67
CA PRO A 281 22.41 -8.82 6.25
C PRO A 281 22.01 -7.58 5.46
N SER A 282 22.96 -7.03 4.73
CA SER A 282 22.73 -5.95 3.78
C SER A 282 21.85 -6.46 2.65
N ILE A 283 20.65 -5.90 2.49
CA ILE A 283 19.83 -6.11 1.31
C ILE A 283 20.58 -5.46 0.14
N SER A 284 21.17 -6.28 -0.73
CA SER A 284 21.72 -5.77 -1.98
C SER A 284 20.54 -5.33 -2.85
N SER A 285 20.53 -4.07 -3.25
CA SER A 285 19.56 -3.51 -4.20
C SER A 285 19.58 -4.35 -5.49
N GLY A 286 18.58 -5.21 -5.66
CA GLY A 286 18.39 -5.95 -6.91
C GLY A 286 18.12 -4.98 -8.05
N SER A 287 18.81 -5.15 -9.16
CA SER A 287 18.49 -4.43 -10.40
C SER A 287 17.08 -4.78 -10.87
N VAL A 288 16.36 -3.80 -11.40
CA VAL A 288 15.04 -4.01 -11.99
C VAL A 288 15.15 -5.05 -13.12
N PRO A 289 14.29 -6.09 -13.17
CA PRO A 289 14.33 -7.07 -14.25
C PRO A 289 14.18 -6.39 -15.61
N ASP A 290 15.05 -6.72 -16.56
CA ASP A 290 15.06 -6.16 -17.93
C ASP A 290 14.07 -6.87 -18.87
N GLY A 291 13.24 -7.77 -18.33
CA GLY A 291 12.30 -8.61 -19.07
C GLY A 291 12.94 -9.85 -19.69
N THR A 292 14.25 -10.08 -19.53
CA THR A 292 14.88 -11.33 -19.95
C THR A 292 14.63 -12.42 -18.91
N TRP A 293 14.16 -13.58 -19.39
CA TRP A 293 14.02 -14.75 -18.52
C TRP A 293 15.41 -15.32 -18.21
N PRO A 294 15.71 -15.68 -16.95
CA PRO A 294 17.00 -16.25 -16.61
C PRO A 294 17.28 -17.54 -17.38
N THR A 295 18.52 -17.69 -17.86
CA THR A 295 18.97 -18.92 -18.51
C THR A 295 19.31 -19.97 -17.45
N SER A 296 18.64 -21.12 -17.53
CA SER A 296 18.91 -22.25 -16.64
C SER A 296 20.27 -22.88 -16.89
N THR A 297 21.00 -23.21 -15.83
CA THR A 297 22.29 -23.93 -15.88
C THR A 297 22.13 -25.46 -15.88
N GLY A 298 20.91 -25.97 -15.71
CA GLY A 298 20.56 -27.39 -15.74
C GLY A 298 19.27 -27.68 -14.97
N THR A 299 18.68 -28.87 -15.16
CA THR A 299 17.43 -29.28 -14.49
C THR A 299 17.70 -30.28 -13.36
N VAL A 300 17.05 -30.06 -12.22
CA VAL A 300 17.03 -30.96 -11.06
C VAL A 300 15.56 -31.31 -10.76
N GLN A 301 15.26 -32.60 -10.60
CA GLN A 301 13.93 -33.06 -10.23
C GLN A 301 13.93 -33.68 -8.84
N TYR A 302 12.95 -33.30 -8.02
CA TYR A 302 12.71 -33.91 -6.72
C TYR A 302 11.46 -34.78 -6.73
N SER A 303 11.52 -35.94 -6.08
CA SER A 303 10.36 -36.83 -5.91
C SER A 303 9.42 -36.40 -4.78
N THR A 304 9.82 -35.40 -4.00
CA THR A 304 9.06 -34.75 -2.91
C THR A 304 9.53 -33.29 -2.80
N ALA A 305 8.84 -32.43 -2.05
CA ALA A 305 9.35 -31.08 -1.77
C ALA A 305 10.76 -31.15 -1.14
N TYR A 306 11.67 -30.29 -1.59
CA TYR A 306 12.98 -30.14 -0.97
C TYR A 306 12.88 -29.14 0.19
N THR A 307 13.24 -29.57 1.40
CA THR A 307 13.21 -28.70 2.59
C THR A 307 14.53 -27.95 2.76
N VAL A 308 14.50 -26.62 2.71
CA VAL A 308 15.58 -25.74 3.14
C VAL A 308 15.38 -25.44 4.62
N LYS A 309 16.32 -25.88 5.46
CA LYS A 309 16.15 -25.80 6.92
C LYS A 309 16.40 -24.41 7.47
N ALA A 310 15.93 -24.17 8.69
CA ALA A 310 16.25 -22.95 9.43
C ALA A 310 17.78 -22.70 9.50
N GLY A 311 18.22 -21.52 9.06
CA GLY A 311 19.63 -21.13 8.99
C GLY A 311 20.42 -21.73 7.81
N GLU A 312 19.80 -22.56 6.98
CA GLU A 312 20.41 -23.08 5.75
C GLU A 312 20.34 -22.02 4.64
N VAL A 313 21.43 -21.90 3.88
CA VAL A 313 21.44 -21.13 2.63
C VAL A 313 21.54 -22.10 1.46
N PHE A 314 20.42 -22.28 0.75
CA PHE A 314 20.37 -23.03 -0.48
C PHE A 314 20.60 -22.10 -1.68
N ASP A 315 21.74 -22.29 -2.35
CA ASP A 315 22.06 -21.60 -3.61
C ASP A 315 21.86 -22.56 -4.79
N GLY A 316 20.80 -22.35 -5.56
CA GLY A 316 20.43 -23.17 -6.71
C GLY A 316 21.29 -22.97 -7.95
N LYS A 317 22.26 -22.02 -7.94
CA LYS A 317 23.18 -21.76 -9.05
C LYS A 317 22.49 -21.54 -10.41
N MET A 318 21.30 -20.96 -10.39
CA MET A 318 20.41 -20.75 -11.54
C MET A 318 19.96 -22.04 -12.24
N GLN A 319 19.90 -23.16 -11.54
CA GLN A 319 19.29 -24.40 -12.05
C GLN A 319 17.76 -24.31 -12.01
N THR A 320 17.11 -25.06 -12.90
CA THR A 320 15.66 -25.28 -12.87
C THR A 320 15.33 -26.45 -11.95
N PHE A 321 14.45 -26.22 -10.98
CA PHE A 321 14.00 -27.22 -10.02
C PHE A 321 12.52 -27.50 -10.22
N GLU A 322 12.15 -28.78 -10.23
CA GLU A 322 10.76 -29.20 -10.40
C GLU A 322 10.48 -30.52 -9.70
N ARG A 323 9.20 -30.91 -9.64
CA ARG A 323 8.76 -32.18 -9.05
C ARG A 323 8.66 -33.25 -10.13
N SER A 324 9.20 -34.44 -9.87
CA SER A 324 9.06 -35.59 -10.78
C SER A 324 7.74 -36.34 -10.60
N ASP A 325 7.08 -36.14 -9.46
CA ASP A 325 5.86 -36.86 -9.04
C ASP A 325 4.57 -36.06 -9.24
N ILE A 326 4.68 -34.82 -9.72
CA ILE A 326 3.55 -33.89 -9.90
C ILE A 326 3.62 -33.28 -11.30
N SER A 327 2.46 -32.95 -11.86
CA SER A 327 2.34 -32.13 -13.06
C SER A 327 1.47 -30.91 -12.75
N CYS A 328 1.81 -29.76 -13.32
CA CYS A 328 1.05 -28.53 -13.11
C CYS A 328 -0.41 -28.70 -13.57
N GLN A 329 -1.36 -28.37 -12.69
CA GLN A 329 -2.80 -28.42 -12.96
C GLN A 329 -3.39 -27.02 -13.24
N GLY A 330 -2.53 -26.07 -13.63
CA GLY A 330 -2.92 -24.68 -13.80
C GLY A 330 -2.98 -23.94 -12.47
N GLN A 331 -4.06 -23.18 -12.25
CA GLN A 331 -4.24 -22.27 -11.09
C GLN A 331 -5.00 -22.91 -9.92
N THR A 332 -5.09 -24.25 -9.86
CA THR A 332 -5.73 -24.92 -8.74
C THR A 332 -4.85 -24.80 -7.50
N GLU A 333 -5.37 -24.14 -6.47
CA GLU A 333 -4.68 -23.96 -5.19
C GLU A 333 -4.34 -25.32 -4.57
N SER A 334 -3.12 -25.42 -4.01
CA SER A 334 -2.57 -26.64 -3.46
C SER A 334 -1.81 -26.34 -2.18
N GLY A 335 -1.53 -27.37 -1.38
CA GLY A 335 -0.82 -27.21 -0.11
C GLY A 335 0.69 -27.38 -0.24
N LYS A 336 1.40 -27.10 0.86
CA LYS A 336 2.86 -27.21 0.97
C LYS A 336 3.46 -28.55 0.55
N ASP A 337 2.70 -29.64 0.64
CA ASP A 337 3.13 -30.98 0.22
C ASP A 337 3.41 -31.06 -1.30
N THR A 338 2.85 -30.13 -2.07
CA THR A 338 3.01 -30.03 -3.52
C THR A 338 4.07 -29.00 -3.95
N ALA A 339 4.78 -28.39 -3.00
CA ALA A 339 5.82 -27.41 -3.27
C ALA A 339 7.04 -28.03 -3.97
N VAL A 340 7.78 -27.25 -4.76
CA VAL A 340 9.14 -27.64 -5.18
C VAL A 340 10.11 -27.45 -4.00
N PHE A 341 10.01 -26.30 -3.31
CA PHE A 341 10.78 -26.01 -2.10
C PHE A 341 9.86 -25.71 -0.92
N LEU A 342 10.20 -26.27 0.24
CA LEU A 342 9.65 -25.86 1.54
C LEU A 342 10.78 -25.19 2.32
N VAL A 343 10.66 -23.90 2.59
CA VAL A 343 11.68 -23.13 3.31
C VAL A 343 11.18 -22.95 4.75
N GLU A 344 11.92 -23.48 5.72
CA GLU A 344 11.62 -23.25 7.13
C GLU A 344 11.99 -21.81 7.53
N ALA A 345 11.33 -21.27 8.56
CA ALA A 345 11.68 -19.98 9.18
C ALA A 345 13.21 -19.82 9.40
N GLY A 346 13.78 -18.75 8.88
CA GLY A 346 15.22 -18.47 8.90
C GLY A 346 16.04 -19.18 7.82
N GLY A 347 15.43 -19.99 6.95
CA GLY A 347 16.05 -20.55 5.76
C GLY A 347 16.19 -19.50 4.65
N THR A 348 17.22 -19.65 3.82
CA THR A 348 17.47 -18.79 2.65
C THR A 348 17.50 -19.62 1.38
N LEU A 349 16.61 -19.32 0.45
CA LEU A 349 16.61 -19.84 -0.92
C LEU A 349 17.13 -18.75 -1.85
N LYS A 350 18.02 -19.06 -2.80
CA LYS A 350 18.45 -18.09 -3.82
C LYS A 350 18.90 -18.76 -5.10
N ASN A 351 18.88 -17.99 -6.19
CA ASN A 351 19.36 -18.40 -7.52
C ASN A 351 18.70 -19.70 -7.99
N VAL A 352 17.38 -19.83 -7.85
CA VAL A 352 16.61 -20.98 -8.35
C VAL A 352 15.67 -20.53 -9.46
N ILE A 353 15.42 -21.41 -10.42
CA ILE A 353 14.33 -21.27 -11.39
C ILE A 353 13.31 -22.36 -11.07
N ILE A 354 12.04 -22.02 -10.90
CA ILE A 354 11.00 -23.03 -10.69
C ILE A 354 10.52 -23.53 -12.06
N GLY A 355 10.60 -24.84 -12.26
CA GLY A 355 10.25 -25.51 -13.51
C GLY A 355 8.73 -25.71 -13.68
N ALA A 356 8.34 -26.22 -14.84
CA ALA A 356 6.93 -26.35 -15.22
C ALA A 356 6.17 -27.39 -14.39
N ASN A 357 6.86 -28.42 -13.87
CA ASN A 357 6.24 -29.43 -13.03
C ASN A 357 6.21 -28.98 -11.56
N GLN A 358 5.29 -28.08 -11.26
CA GLN A 358 5.04 -27.51 -9.94
C GLN A 358 3.54 -27.24 -9.77
N MET A 359 3.03 -27.39 -8.55
CA MET A 359 1.68 -26.91 -8.17
C MET A 359 1.77 -25.80 -7.13
N GLU A 360 2.75 -25.91 -6.24
CA GLU A 360 3.26 -24.84 -5.39
C GLU A 360 4.75 -24.66 -5.72
N GLY A 361 5.21 -23.42 -5.87
CA GLY A 361 6.58 -23.16 -6.31
C GLY A 361 7.54 -23.24 -5.13
N VAL A 362 7.39 -22.28 -4.21
CA VAL A 362 8.17 -22.18 -2.98
C VAL A 362 7.21 -21.86 -1.85
N HIS A 363 7.13 -22.76 -0.87
CA HIS A 363 6.34 -22.56 0.33
C HIS A 363 7.25 -22.17 1.49
N CYS A 364 6.96 -21.03 2.14
CA CYS A 364 7.67 -20.63 3.35
C CYS A 364 6.85 -21.04 4.59
N ASP A 365 7.37 -21.99 5.37
CA ASP A 365 6.75 -22.40 6.64
C ASP A 365 7.06 -21.30 7.67
N GLN A 366 6.09 -20.40 7.90
CA GLN A 366 6.10 -19.22 8.81
C GLN A 366 6.69 -17.94 8.18
N HIS A 367 6.77 -16.81 8.90
CA HIS A 367 6.99 -15.48 8.32
C HIS A 367 8.47 -15.04 8.13
N ASP A 368 9.45 -15.95 8.29
CA ASP A 368 10.87 -15.58 8.43
C ASP A 368 11.83 -16.18 7.36
N CYS A 369 11.35 -16.58 6.18
CA CYS A 369 12.23 -17.06 5.10
C CYS A 369 12.84 -15.91 4.28
N THR A 370 14.02 -16.14 3.70
CA THR A 370 14.62 -15.28 2.66
C THR A 370 14.57 -16.02 1.32
N ILE A 371 14.00 -15.43 0.27
CA ILE A 371 13.81 -16.06 -1.05
C ILE A 371 14.31 -15.13 -2.16
#